data_AF-A0A7C4HGB1-F1
#
_entry.id   AF-A0A7C4HGB1-F1
#
_cell.length_a   1.000
_cell.length_b   1.000
_cell.length_c   1.000
_cell.angle_alpha   90.00
_cell.angle_beta   90.00
_cell.angle_gamma   90.00
#
_symmetry.space_group_name_H-M   'P 1'
#
loop_
_entity.id
_entity.type
_entity.pdbx_description
1 polymer ?
#
loop_
_entity_poly.entity_id
_entity_poly.type
_entity_poly.pdbx_seq_one_letter_code
_entity_poly.pdbx_strand_id
1 'polypeptide(L)'
;MKILHIWNTAGVASTLAKFMDRIYGSRSTVIYRRVFDKFGHTIYGELMDCGAKEFVLRAVLRSLKYDIIHIHSLDKLVPIIRILNPRKPIVLHYHGSEIRGKWMIRKKFWNIPNVVVLVSTKDLLNGAPEHVIYLPNPVDTDIFRPNPAIVRKTRSALAFRYYIDEVKVRKYAEKYGLELTILEREYPYLEMPKLLSSYEFFIDRTEIPSLSKTALEALACGTKVIRWDGEIIDHLPEEHKPENVVRKLYDIYRIMIEK
;
A
#
# COMPACT_ATOMS: atom_id res chain seq x y z
N MET A 1 15.94 -12.38 -10.11
CA MET A 1 16.13 -11.08 -9.44
C MET A 1 15.89 -11.24 -7.95
N LYS A 2 16.83 -10.77 -7.12
CA LYS A 2 16.69 -10.67 -5.66
C LYS A 2 16.28 -9.25 -5.28
N ILE A 3 15.15 -9.11 -4.60
CA ILE A 3 14.58 -7.79 -4.26
C ILE A 3 14.48 -7.65 -2.74
N LEU A 4 15.04 -6.57 -2.19
CA LEU A 4 14.85 -6.24 -0.77
C LEU A 4 13.83 -5.12 -0.64
N HIS A 5 12.66 -5.44 -0.10
CA HIS A 5 11.69 -4.45 0.34
C HIS A 5 12.00 -4.01 1.77
N ILE A 6 12.10 -2.70 1.98
CA ILE A 6 12.33 -2.11 3.30
C ILE A 6 11.11 -1.31 3.68
N TRP A 7 10.57 -1.60 4.86
CA TRP A 7 9.30 -1.08 5.38
C TRP A 7 8.08 -1.73 4.69
N ASN A 8 6.91 -1.68 5.34
CA ASN A 8 5.71 -2.37 4.86
C ASN A 8 4.43 -1.56 5.14
N THR A 9 4.31 -0.40 4.50
CA THR A 9 3.15 0.48 4.67
C THR A 9 1.86 -0.24 4.26
N ALA A 10 0.96 -0.47 5.21
CA ALA A 10 -0.34 -1.12 5.01
C ALA A 10 -0.26 -2.48 4.27
N GLY A 11 0.82 -3.25 4.45
CA GLY A 11 0.99 -4.57 3.82
C GLY A 11 1.33 -4.54 2.33
N VAL A 12 1.55 -3.35 1.74
CA VAL A 12 1.81 -3.20 0.31
C VAL A 12 3.09 -3.90 -0.10
N ALA A 13 4.17 -3.79 0.69
CA ALA A 13 5.43 -4.44 0.38
C ALA A 13 5.29 -5.97 0.39
N SER A 14 4.59 -6.51 1.40
CA SER A 14 4.27 -7.94 1.47
C SER A 14 3.48 -8.43 0.26
N THR A 15 2.45 -7.68 -0.15
CA THR A 15 1.62 -8.04 -1.30
C THR A 15 2.44 -8.01 -2.60
N LEU A 16 3.22 -6.95 -2.83
CA LEU A 16 4.09 -6.85 -4.01
C LEU A 16 5.08 -8.01 -4.05
N ALA A 17 5.82 -8.25 -2.96
CA ALA A 17 6.83 -9.30 -2.88
C ALA A 17 6.24 -10.69 -3.14
N LYS A 18 5.11 -11.03 -2.49
CA LYS A 18 4.42 -12.31 -2.66
C LYS A 18 4.06 -12.57 -4.12
N PHE A 19 3.43 -11.61 -4.79
CA PHE A 19 2.94 -11.79 -6.15
C PHE A 19 4.06 -11.67 -7.19
N MET A 20 5.07 -10.83 -6.96
CA MET A 20 6.29 -10.79 -7.78
C MET A 20 6.99 -12.15 -7.79
N ASP A 21 7.19 -12.74 -6.61
CA ASP A 21 7.86 -14.04 -6.49
C ASP A 21 7.03 -15.16 -7.13
N ARG A 22 5.71 -15.17 -6.90
CA ARG A 22 4.79 -16.17 -7.46
C ARG A 22 4.71 -16.13 -8.99
N ILE A 23 4.64 -14.93 -9.59
CA ILE A 23 4.35 -14.77 -11.03
C ILE A 23 5.62 -14.73 -11.86
N TYR A 24 6.69 -14.09 -11.35
CA TYR A 24 7.92 -13.85 -12.11
C TYR A 24 9.13 -14.62 -11.58
N GLY A 25 8.97 -15.45 -10.54
CA GLY A 25 10.08 -16.22 -9.97
C GLY A 25 11.18 -15.36 -9.37
N SER A 26 10.86 -14.12 -8.96
CA SER A 26 11.78 -13.31 -8.16
C SER A 26 12.02 -13.93 -6.78
N ARG A 27 13.01 -13.40 -6.08
CA ARG A 27 13.33 -13.77 -4.70
C ARG A 27 13.29 -12.51 -3.85
N SER A 28 12.12 -12.21 -3.31
CA SER A 28 11.87 -11.01 -2.54
C SER A 28 12.04 -11.26 -1.05
N THR A 29 12.48 -10.25 -0.33
CA THR A 29 12.49 -10.25 1.13
C THR A 29 11.94 -8.92 1.60
N VAL A 30 10.92 -8.95 2.45
CA VAL A 30 10.37 -7.76 3.09
C VAL A 30 10.88 -7.73 4.52
N ILE A 31 11.45 -6.60 4.94
CA ILE A 31 11.82 -6.38 6.34
C ILE A 31 11.02 -5.21 6.93
N TYR A 32 10.46 -5.44 8.11
CA TYR A 32 9.68 -4.45 8.83
C TYR A 32 9.92 -4.53 10.32
N ARG A 33 9.72 -3.42 11.04
CA ARG A 33 9.91 -3.39 12.50
C ARG A 33 8.64 -3.86 13.19
N ARG A 34 8.75 -4.89 14.03
CA ARG A 34 7.63 -5.52 14.75
C ARG A 34 6.71 -4.52 15.46
N VAL A 35 7.30 -3.54 16.15
CA VAL A 35 6.56 -2.52 16.91
C VAL A 35 5.58 -1.69 16.07
N PHE A 36 5.76 -1.61 14.75
CA PHE A 36 4.83 -0.89 13.86
C PHE A 36 3.82 -1.80 13.18
N ASP A 37 3.97 -3.13 13.25
CA ASP A 37 3.02 -4.06 12.66
C ASP A 37 1.89 -4.44 13.62
N LYS A 38 1.21 -3.43 14.17
CA LYS A 38 0.20 -3.61 15.22
C LYS A 38 -0.96 -4.53 14.82
N PHE A 39 -1.24 -4.62 13.52
CA PHE A 39 -2.39 -5.36 13.00
C PHE A 39 -2.00 -6.60 12.19
N GLY A 40 -0.70 -6.94 12.08
CA GLY A 40 -0.25 -8.12 11.35
C GLY A 40 -0.37 -8.01 9.82
N HIS A 41 -0.05 -6.86 9.25
CA HIS A 41 0.00 -6.66 7.79
C HIS A 41 1.17 -7.39 7.13
N THR A 42 2.21 -7.77 7.88
CA THR A 42 3.38 -8.46 7.34
C THR A 42 3.12 -9.96 7.21
N ILE A 43 2.30 -10.31 6.23
CA ILE A 43 1.96 -11.69 5.87
C ILE A 43 3.04 -12.39 5.03
N TYR A 44 3.93 -11.61 4.41
CA TYR A 44 5.03 -12.08 3.58
C TYR A 44 6.25 -11.22 3.89
N GLY A 45 7.22 -11.79 4.60
CA GLY A 45 8.39 -11.07 5.08
C GLY A 45 8.83 -11.43 6.50
N GLU A 46 9.77 -10.64 7.01
CA GLU A 46 10.35 -10.78 8.34
C GLU A 46 9.99 -9.58 9.21
N LEU A 47 9.42 -9.86 10.39
CA LEU A 47 9.24 -8.89 11.46
C LEU A 47 10.46 -8.89 12.37
N MET A 48 11.19 -7.78 12.33
CA MET A 48 12.39 -7.57 13.11
C MET A 48 12.03 -6.91 14.44
N ASP A 49 12.36 -7.59 15.54
CA ASP A 49 12.25 -7.03 16.87
C ASP A 49 13.55 -6.30 17.22
N CYS A 50 13.61 -5.01 16.83
CA CYS A 50 14.81 -4.21 17.01
C CYS A 50 14.51 -2.70 17.08
N GLY A 51 15.49 -1.97 17.62
CA GLY A 51 15.49 -0.52 17.65
C GLY A 51 15.67 0.10 16.26
N ALA A 52 15.43 1.42 16.15
CA ALA A 52 15.51 2.12 14.85
C ALA A 52 16.92 2.09 14.23
N LYS A 53 17.96 2.33 15.03
CA LYS A 53 19.36 2.33 14.57
C LYS A 53 19.80 0.95 14.08
N GLU A 54 19.45 -0.08 14.85
CA GLU A 54 19.74 -1.47 14.49
C GLU A 54 19.00 -1.89 13.22
N PHE A 55 17.72 -1.51 13.08
CA PHE A 55 16.97 -1.76 11.86
C PHE A 55 17.65 -1.13 10.63
N VAL A 56 18.06 0.14 10.72
CA VAL A 56 18.79 0.83 9.65
C VAL A 56 20.08 0.10 9.30
N LEU A 57 20.90 -0.26 10.30
CA LEU A 57 22.14 -0.99 10.09
C LEU A 57 21.90 -2.33 9.38
N ARG A 58 20.95 -3.13 9.89
CA ARG A 58 20.63 -4.44 9.30
C ARG A 58 20.06 -4.29 7.88
N ALA A 59 19.21 -3.30 7.62
CA ALA A 59 18.64 -3.04 6.30
C ALA A 59 19.74 -2.66 5.29
N VAL A 60 20.65 -1.77 5.69
CA VAL A 60 21.78 -1.33 4.87
C VAL A 60 22.74 -2.48 4.59
N LEU A 61 23.13 -3.28 5.58
CA LEU A 61 23.99 -4.44 5.37
C LEU A 61 23.34 -5.50 4.47
N ARG A 62 22.04 -5.77 4.67
CA ARG A 62 21.29 -6.71 3.82
C ARG A 62 21.23 -6.22 2.37
N SER A 63 21.10 -4.91 2.14
CA SER A 63 20.99 -4.32 0.80
C SER A 63 22.12 -4.69 -0.16
N LEU A 64 23.30 -5.04 0.36
CA LEU A 64 24.44 -5.44 -0.45
C LEU A 64 24.19 -6.76 -1.22
N LYS A 65 23.32 -7.64 -0.70
CA LYS A 65 23.07 -8.99 -1.26
C LYS A 65 21.95 -9.06 -2.30
N TYR A 66 21.28 -7.94 -2.56
CA TYR A 66 20.10 -7.88 -3.43
C TYR A 66 20.40 -7.06 -4.68
N ASP A 67 19.71 -7.39 -5.77
CA ASP A 67 19.86 -6.72 -7.06
C ASP A 67 19.18 -5.34 -7.00
N ILE A 68 17.98 -5.28 -6.40
CA ILE A 68 17.16 -4.07 -6.25
C ILE A 68 16.77 -3.87 -4.79
N ILE A 69 16.77 -2.61 -4.35
CA ILE A 69 16.23 -2.20 -3.05
C ILE A 69 14.95 -1.38 -3.26
N HIS A 70 13.82 -1.85 -2.75
CA HIS A 70 12.54 -1.16 -2.81
C HIS A 70 12.15 -0.61 -1.44
N ILE A 71 12.29 0.69 -1.27
CA ILE A 71 12.06 1.39 0.00
C ILE A 71 10.65 1.97 0.01
N HIS A 72 9.85 1.60 1.00
CA HIS A 72 8.50 2.12 1.19
C HIS A 72 8.51 3.25 2.22
N SER A 73 8.29 4.49 1.78
CA SER A 73 8.21 5.72 2.60
C SER A 73 9.47 6.11 3.42
N LEU A 74 10.40 5.19 3.72
CA LEU A 74 11.59 5.40 4.55
C LEU A 74 12.79 5.97 3.75
N ASP A 75 12.53 7.06 3.04
CA ASP A 75 13.44 7.73 2.10
C ASP A 75 14.81 8.11 2.67
N LYS A 76 14.91 8.37 3.98
CA LYS A 76 16.17 8.65 4.69
C LYS A 76 17.23 7.56 4.53
N LEU A 77 16.85 6.33 4.18
CA LEU A 77 17.78 5.23 3.92
C LEU A 77 18.53 5.37 2.58
N VAL A 78 17.95 6.06 1.60
CA VAL A 78 18.55 6.20 0.26
C VAL A 78 19.99 6.72 0.32
N PRO A 79 20.30 7.88 0.96
CA PRO A 79 21.68 8.37 1.01
C PRO A 79 22.63 7.42 1.76
N ILE A 80 22.15 6.71 2.78
CA ILE A 80 22.99 5.78 3.57
C ILE A 80 23.39 4.56 2.73
N ILE A 81 22.43 3.97 2.01
CA ILE A 81 22.69 2.84 1.10
C ILE A 81 23.64 3.28 -0.02
N ARG A 82 23.49 4.51 -0.52
CA ARG A 82 24.34 5.07 -1.58
C ARG A 82 25.79 5.25 -1.16
N ILE A 83 26.08 5.57 0.11
CA ILE A 83 27.46 5.66 0.60
C ILE A 83 28.17 4.31 0.45
N LEU A 84 27.48 3.20 0.73
CA LEU A 84 28.07 1.85 0.63
C LEU A 84 28.06 1.29 -0.79
N ASN A 85 27.05 1.65 -1.60
CA ASN A 85 26.96 1.21 -2.98
C ASN A 85 26.35 2.33 -3.87
N PRO A 86 27.21 3.18 -4.46
CA PRO A 86 26.77 4.33 -5.24
C PRO A 86 25.90 3.98 -6.45
N ARG A 87 26.05 2.78 -7.01
CA ARG A 87 25.33 2.33 -8.21
C ARG A 87 24.11 1.46 -7.94
N LYS A 88 23.84 1.08 -6.68
CA LYS A 88 22.73 0.18 -6.33
C LYS A 88 21.40 0.68 -6.93
N PRO A 89 20.66 -0.13 -7.71
CA PRO A 89 19.32 0.23 -8.15
C PRO A 89 18.37 0.34 -6.95
N ILE A 90 17.74 1.51 -6.80
CA ILE A 90 16.81 1.80 -5.70
C ILE A 90 15.46 2.25 -6.26
N VAL A 91 14.39 1.63 -5.77
CA VAL A 91 13.02 2.12 -5.96
C VAL A 91 12.56 2.77 -4.66
N LEU A 92 12.14 4.02 -4.73
CA LEU A 92 11.58 4.76 -3.60
C LEU A 92 10.08 4.95 -3.82
N HIS A 93 9.25 4.33 -2.99
CA HIS A 93 7.81 4.28 -3.17
C HIS A 93 7.08 4.97 -2.02
N TYR A 94 6.34 6.03 -2.35
CA TYR A 94 5.55 6.81 -1.40
C TYR A 94 4.06 6.45 -1.48
N HIS A 95 3.40 6.42 -0.33
CA HIS A 95 2.04 5.93 -0.13
C HIS A 95 1.05 6.99 0.41
N GLY A 96 1.50 8.17 0.83
CA GLY A 96 0.60 9.20 1.33
C GLY A 96 1.24 10.48 1.86
N SER A 97 0.95 10.80 3.12
CA SER A 97 1.25 12.09 3.77
C SER A 97 2.75 12.37 3.95
N GLU A 98 3.59 11.36 3.78
CA GLU A 98 5.03 11.53 3.80
C GLU A 98 5.53 12.39 2.64
N ILE A 99 4.89 12.34 1.47
CA ILE A 99 5.30 13.11 0.27
C ILE A 99 4.28 14.16 -0.17
N ARG A 100 3.00 14.03 0.21
CA ARG A 100 1.94 15.00 -0.16
C ARG A 100 2.34 16.42 0.25
N GLY A 101 2.44 17.31 -0.74
CA GLY A 101 2.87 18.71 -0.56
C GLY A 101 4.33 18.90 -0.13
N LYS A 102 5.17 17.85 -0.18
CA LYS A 102 6.53 17.84 0.39
C LYS A 102 7.62 17.54 -0.65
N TRP A 103 7.31 17.55 -1.95
CA TRP A 103 8.25 17.25 -3.02
C TRP A 103 9.55 18.06 -2.94
N MET A 104 9.46 19.37 -2.73
CA MET A 104 10.63 20.24 -2.61
C MET A 104 11.48 19.93 -1.37
N ILE A 105 10.83 19.73 -0.22
CA ILE A 105 11.51 19.43 1.06
C ILE A 105 12.22 18.06 1.00
N ARG A 106 11.62 17.11 0.28
CA ARG A 106 12.11 15.74 0.12
C ARG A 106 13.09 15.58 -1.04
N LYS A 107 13.41 16.65 -1.79
CA LYS A 107 14.27 16.64 -2.99
C LYS A 107 15.59 15.91 -2.79
N LYS A 108 16.22 16.10 -1.63
CA LYS A 108 17.50 15.45 -1.30
C LYS A 108 17.47 13.91 -1.26
N PHE A 109 16.29 13.29 -1.19
CA PHE A 109 16.16 11.83 -1.14
C PHE A 109 15.78 11.22 -2.50
N TRP A 110 14.95 11.91 -3.27
CA TRP A 110 14.49 11.39 -4.57
C TRP A 110 15.34 11.86 -5.75
N ASN A 111 16.02 13.01 -5.65
CA ASN A 111 16.89 13.56 -6.71
C ASN A 111 18.32 12.99 -6.65
N ILE A 112 18.43 11.68 -6.44
CA ILE A 112 19.70 10.95 -6.39
C ILE A 112 19.76 10.08 -7.65
N PRO A 113 20.91 10.00 -8.35
CA PRO A 113 21.06 9.14 -9.53
C PRO A 113 20.64 7.69 -9.25
N ASN A 114 20.12 7.00 -10.27
CA ASN A 114 19.70 5.59 -10.21
C ASN A 114 18.60 5.29 -9.16
N VAL A 115 17.80 6.29 -8.79
CA VAL A 115 16.59 6.12 -7.98
C VAL A 115 15.37 6.24 -8.90
N VAL A 116 14.52 5.21 -8.91
CA VAL A 116 13.18 5.31 -9.50
C VAL A 116 12.20 5.68 -8.40
N VAL A 117 11.35 6.67 -8.65
CA VAL A 117 10.43 7.21 -7.66
C VAL A 117 9.01 6.82 -8.04
N LEU A 118 8.31 6.14 -7.12
CA LEU A 118 6.95 5.66 -7.29
C LEU A 118 6.00 6.35 -6.31
N VAL A 119 4.74 6.52 -6.72
CA VAL A 119 3.65 6.94 -5.84
C VAL A 119 2.43 6.04 -5.94
N SER A 120 1.76 5.79 -4.82
CA SER A 120 0.69 4.79 -4.76
C SER A 120 -0.71 5.28 -5.13
N THR A 121 -0.90 6.59 -5.19
CA THR A 121 -2.16 7.24 -5.55
C THR A 121 -1.90 8.43 -6.44
N LYS A 122 -2.80 8.69 -7.39
CA LYS A 122 -2.63 9.74 -8.40
C LYS A 122 -2.56 11.15 -7.80
N ASP A 123 -3.20 11.40 -6.66
CA ASP A 123 -3.12 12.70 -5.98
C ASP A 123 -1.70 13.09 -5.56
N LEU A 124 -0.82 12.11 -5.34
CA LEU A 124 0.57 12.35 -4.97
C LEU A 124 1.43 12.85 -6.15
N LEU A 125 0.95 12.73 -7.38
CA LEU A 125 1.60 13.33 -8.55
C LEU A 125 1.50 14.87 -8.55
N ASN A 126 0.61 15.45 -7.75
CA ASN A 126 0.49 16.89 -7.66
C ASN A 126 1.80 17.51 -7.11
N GLY A 127 2.44 18.37 -7.91
CA GLY A 127 3.74 18.97 -7.62
C GLY A 127 4.92 18.00 -7.70
N ALA A 128 4.72 16.79 -8.23
CA ALA A 128 5.79 15.81 -8.42
C ALA A 128 6.68 16.16 -9.62
N PRO A 129 7.98 15.83 -9.58
CA PRO A 129 8.83 15.83 -10.76
C PRO A 129 8.30 14.91 -11.87
N GLU A 130 8.58 15.23 -13.14
CA GLU A 130 8.08 14.50 -14.32
C GLU A 130 8.45 13.01 -14.34
N HIS A 131 9.58 12.63 -13.76
CA HIS A 131 10.06 11.24 -13.74
C HIS A 131 9.38 10.36 -12.68
N VAL A 132 8.47 10.91 -11.85
CA VAL A 132 7.75 10.15 -10.83
C VAL A 132 6.67 9.31 -11.49
N ILE A 133 6.65 8.02 -11.17
CA ILE A 133 5.74 7.04 -11.78
C ILE A 133 4.62 6.69 -10.80
N TYR A 134 3.38 6.71 -11.26
CA TYR A 134 2.27 6.17 -10.49
C TYR A 134 2.23 4.64 -10.57
N LEU A 135 2.29 3.97 -9.43
CA LEU A 135 2.12 2.52 -9.28
C LEU A 135 0.98 2.26 -8.29
N PRO A 136 -0.20 1.77 -8.72
CA PRO A 136 -1.33 1.52 -7.82
C PRO A 136 -0.97 0.59 -6.66
N ASN A 137 -1.61 0.79 -5.49
CA ASN A 137 -1.51 -0.18 -4.40
C ASN A 137 -2.16 -1.51 -4.81
N PRO A 138 -1.48 -2.66 -4.68
CA PRO A 138 -2.07 -3.96 -4.94
C PRO A 138 -3.02 -4.37 -3.80
N VAL A 139 -4.00 -5.21 -4.11
CA VAL A 139 -4.80 -5.94 -3.12
C VAL A 139 -4.38 -7.40 -3.13
N ASP A 140 -4.16 -8.01 -1.96
CA ASP A 140 -3.91 -9.45 -1.89
C ASP A 140 -5.22 -10.20 -2.12
N THR A 141 -5.48 -10.58 -3.37
CA THR A 141 -6.71 -11.27 -3.80
C THR A 141 -6.80 -12.72 -3.34
N ASP A 142 -5.74 -13.28 -2.74
CA ASP A 142 -5.84 -14.58 -2.07
C ASP A 142 -6.52 -14.44 -0.70
N ILE A 143 -6.32 -13.30 -0.03
CA ILE A 143 -6.87 -12.99 1.30
C ILE A 143 -8.21 -12.26 1.17
N PHE A 144 -8.27 -11.24 0.33
CA PHE A 144 -9.45 -10.43 0.10
C PHE A 144 -10.14 -10.89 -1.17
N ARG A 145 -11.20 -11.67 -0.98
CA ARG A 145 -12.01 -12.24 -2.05
C ARG A 145 -13.42 -12.47 -1.55
N PRO A 146 -14.44 -12.56 -2.44
CA PRO A 146 -15.79 -12.88 -2.02
C PRO A 146 -15.81 -14.21 -1.25
N ASN A 147 -16.46 -14.21 -0.08
CA ASN A 147 -16.63 -15.40 0.73
C ASN A 147 -18.12 -15.74 0.86
N PRO A 148 -18.63 -16.75 0.13
CA PRO A 148 -20.05 -17.10 0.14
C PRO A 148 -20.53 -17.66 1.49
N ALA A 149 -19.63 -18.08 2.38
CA ALA A 149 -19.99 -18.54 3.72
C ALA A 149 -20.35 -17.40 4.68
N ILE A 150 -20.08 -16.14 4.30
CA ILE A 150 -20.38 -14.98 5.15
C ILE A 150 -21.73 -14.40 4.73
N VAL A 151 -22.67 -14.39 5.68
CA VAL A 151 -23.96 -13.75 5.49
C VAL A 151 -23.77 -12.23 5.55
N ARG A 152 -24.11 -11.56 4.45
CA ARG A 152 -24.04 -10.11 4.31
C ARG A 152 -25.30 -9.46 4.85
N LYS A 153 -25.15 -8.46 5.71
CA LYS A 153 -26.26 -7.63 6.18
C LYS A 153 -26.72 -6.69 5.06
N THR A 154 -27.95 -6.84 4.59
CA THR A 154 -28.54 -5.94 3.58
C THR A 154 -28.73 -4.53 4.11
N ARG A 155 -28.64 -3.53 3.25
CA ARG A 155 -28.81 -2.10 3.59
C ARG A 155 -27.89 -1.65 4.72
N SER A 156 -26.72 -2.27 4.86
CA SER A 156 -25.75 -1.94 5.91
C SER A 156 -24.53 -1.24 5.32
N ALA A 157 -23.98 -0.30 6.07
CA ALA A 157 -22.75 0.41 5.73
C ALA A 157 -21.76 0.36 6.90
N LEU A 158 -20.50 0.07 6.59
CA LEU A 158 -19.39 0.20 7.53
C LEU A 158 -18.53 1.42 7.16
N ALA A 159 -18.11 2.18 8.17
CA ALA A 159 -17.05 3.17 8.04
C ALA A 159 -16.05 3.02 9.19
N PHE A 160 -14.80 3.44 8.97
CA PHE A 160 -13.81 3.57 10.03
C PHE A 160 -13.58 5.03 10.40
N ARG A 161 -13.38 5.33 11.69
CA ARG A 161 -12.97 6.66 12.19
C ARG A 161 -11.53 7.00 11.78
N TYR A 162 -11.29 7.13 10.48
CA TYR A 162 -9.97 7.39 9.92
C TYR A 162 -10.08 8.18 8.62
N TYR A 163 -9.71 9.46 8.65
CA TYR A 163 -9.89 10.42 7.52
C TYR A 163 -11.33 10.53 7.02
N ILE A 164 -12.29 10.46 7.95
CA ILE A 164 -13.70 10.68 7.66
C ILE A 164 -14.20 11.97 8.30
N ASP A 165 -15.08 12.64 7.59
CA ASP A 165 -16.02 13.63 8.10
C ASP A 165 -17.33 12.89 8.41
N GLU A 166 -17.62 12.69 9.70
CA GLU A 166 -18.81 11.93 10.13
C GLU A 166 -20.12 12.52 9.60
N VAL A 167 -20.20 13.84 9.41
CA VAL A 167 -21.40 14.48 8.85
C VAL A 167 -21.59 14.06 7.40
N LYS A 168 -20.50 14.04 6.60
CA LYS A 168 -20.56 13.54 5.21
C LYS A 168 -20.89 12.06 5.15
N VAL A 169 -20.25 11.23 5.98
CA VAL A 169 -20.51 9.78 6.02
C VAL A 169 -21.98 9.49 6.34
N ARG A 170 -22.56 10.19 7.32
CA ARG A 170 -24.00 10.07 7.65
C ARG A 170 -24.88 10.49 6.48
N LYS A 171 -24.59 11.62 5.83
CA LYS A 171 -25.30 12.07 4.63
C LYS A 171 -25.26 11.04 3.50
N TYR A 172 -24.12 10.38 3.29
CA TYR A 172 -24.01 9.32 2.28
C TYR A 172 -24.85 8.09 2.66
N ALA A 173 -24.82 7.66 3.92
CA ALA A 173 -25.65 6.55 4.38
C ALA A 173 -27.15 6.88 4.23
N GLU A 174 -27.58 8.09 4.61
CA GLU A 174 -28.95 8.59 4.46
C GLU A 174 -29.39 8.63 3.00
N LYS A 175 -28.55 9.17 2.10
CA LYS A 175 -28.79 9.24 0.64
C LYS A 175 -29.17 7.87 0.06
N TYR A 176 -28.54 6.80 0.54
CA TYR A 176 -28.76 5.44 0.07
C TYR A 176 -29.63 4.58 1.01
N GLY A 177 -30.21 5.18 2.06
CA GLY A 177 -31.08 4.49 3.02
C GLY A 177 -30.41 3.32 3.75
N LEU A 178 -29.15 3.50 4.18
CA LEU A 178 -28.28 2.49 4.80
C LEU A 178 -28.20 2.64 6.32
N GLU A 179 -28.18 1.53 7.02
CA GLU A 179 -27.84 1.43 8.44
C GLU A 179 -26.32 1.55 8.62
N LEU A 180 -25.88 2.68 9.18
CA LEU A 180 -24.46 3.00 9.32
C LEU A 180 -23.87 2.51 10.64
N THR A 181 -22.80 1.72 10.54
CA THR A 181 -21.91 1.36 11.65
C THR A 181 -20.56 2.07 11.47
N ILE A 182 -20.12 2.80 12.49
CA ILE A 182 -18.80 3.46 12.50
C ILE A 182 -17.93 2.80 13.58
N LEU A 183 -16.76 2.29 13.19
CA LEU A 183 -15.82 1.61 14.08
C LEU A 183 -14.46 2.31 14.11
N GLU A 184 -13.66 2.02 15.13
CA GLU A 184 -12.22 2.32 15.12
C GLU A 184 -11.48 1.33 14.21
N ARG A 185 -10.35 1.76 13.61
CA ARG A 185 -9.50 0.89 12.77
C ARG A 185 -8.57 0.02 13.64
N GLU A 186 -9.15 -0.77 14.54
CA GLU A 186 -8.43 -1.67 15.46
C GLU A 186 -8.76 -3.15 15.19
N TYR A 187 -8.52 -3.60 13.95
CA TYR A 187 -8.83 -4.96 13.53
C TYR A 187 -7.59 -5.67 12.98
N PRO A 188 -7.32 -6.92 13.42
CA PRO A 188 -6.29 -7.77 12.82
C PRO A 188 -6.49 -7.88 11.31
N TYR A 189 -5.39 -7.81 10.56
CA TYR A 189 -5.42 -7.74 9.10
C TYR A 189 -6.15 -8.93 8.47
N LEU A 190 -5.91 -10.14 8.98
CA LEU A 190 -6.52 -11.36 8.46
C LEU A 190 -8.01 -11.51 8.81
N GLU A 191 -8.53 -10.73 9.76
CA GLU A 191 -9.96 -10.70 10.09
C GLU A 191 -10.72 -9.65 9.27
N MET A 192 -10.01 -8.72 8.62
CA MET A 192 -10.61 -7.68 7.79
C MET A 192 -11.50 -8.23 6.67
N PRO A 193 -11.12 -9.28 5.91
CA PRO A 193 -11.99 -9.83 4.87
C PRO A 193 -13.35 -10.25 5.42
N LYS A 194 -13.37 -10.86 6.62
CA LYS A 194 -14.60 -11.30 7.27
C LYS A 194 -15.48 -10.12 7.67
N LEU A 195 -14.87 -9.12 8.32
CA LEU A 195 -15.56 -7.90 8.72
C LEU A 195 -16.16 -7.19 7.50
N LEU A 196 -15.35 -6.90 6.49
CA LEU A 196 -15.77 -6.16 5.29
C LEU A 196 -16.88 -6.89 4.53
N SER A 197 -16.77 -8.22 4.39
CA SER A 197 -17.78 -9.04 3.69
C SER A 197 -19.14 -9.08 4.38
N SER A 198 -19.19 -8.83 5.69
CA SER A 198 -20.43 -8.86 6.48
C SER A 198 -21.34 -7.65 6.23
N TYR A 199 -20.82 -6.59 5.58
CA TYR A 199 -21.58 -5.40 5.22
C TYR A 199 -21.85 -5.35 3.71
N GLU A 200 -22.91 -4.67 3.32
CA GLU A 200 -23.21 -4.43 1.91
C GLU A 200 -22.37 -3.30 1.32
N PHE A 201 -22.20 -2.23 2.10
CA PHE A 201 -21.42 -1.06 1.74
C PHE A 201 -20.27 -0.81 2.73
N PHE A 202 -19.18 -0.27 2.19
CA PHE A 202 -18.13 0.38 2.94
C PHE A 202 -18.08 1.86 2.51
N ILE A 203 -18.14 2.79 3.46
CA ILE A 203 -17.98 4.21 3.18
C ILE A 203 -16.51 4.57 3.42
N ASP A 204 -15.83 4.94 2.34
CA ASP A 204 -14.41 5.28 2.38
C ASP A 204 -14.15 6.66 3.00
N ARG A 205 -12.87 6.99 3.17
CA ARG A 205 -12.40 8.33 3.57
C ARG A 205 -13.02 9.43 2.69
N THR A 206 -13.33 10.56 3.31
CA THR A 206 -14.09 11.65 2.66
C THR A 206 -13.24 12.86 2.29
N GLU A 207 -11.98 12.90 2.74
CA GLU A 207 -11.10 14.06 2.57
C GLU A 207 -10.11 13.93 1.42
N ILE A 208 -9.77 12.71 1.02
CA ILE A 208 -8.72 12.44 0.03
C ILE A 208 -9.39 11.91 -1.23
N PRO A 209 -9.16 12.52 -2.41
CA PRO A 209 -9.79 12.13 -3.67
C PRO A 209 -9.12 10.89 -4.29
N SER A 210 -9.01 9.81 -3.51
CA SER A 210 -8.54 8.50 -3.97
C SER A 210 -9.02 7.40 -3.03
N LEU A 211 -9.25 6.20 -3.59
CA LEU A 211 -9.62 5.02 -2.81
C LEU A 211 -8.53 4.69 -1.79
N SER A 212 -8.95 4.45 -0.54
CA SER A 212 -8.05 3.92 0.48
C SER A 212 -7.71 2.45 0.22
N LYS A 213 -6.66 1.95 0.88
CA LYS A 213 -6.31 0.53 0.83
C LYS A 213 -7.48 -0.34 1.31
N THR A 214 -8.16 0.08 2.37
CA THR A 214 -9.32 -0.62 2.94
C THR A 214 -10.51 -0.65 1.98
N ALA A 215 -10.76 0.44 1.24
CA ALA A 215 -11.81 0.46 0.21
C ALA A 215 -11.50 -0.52 -0.92
N LEU A 216 -10.26 -0.56 -1.39
CA LEU A 216 -9.84 -1.54 -2.41
C LEU A 216 -10.00 -2.98 -1.89
N GLU A 217 -9.65 -3.23 -0.63
CA GLU A 217 -9.86 -4.51 0.04
C GLU A 217 -11.35 -4.88 0.16
N ALA A 218 -12.21 -3.92 0.47
CA ALA A 218 -13.66 -4.12 0.53
C ALA A 218 -14.23 -4.52 -0.84
N LEU A 219 -13.80 -3.81 -1.90
CA LEU A 219 -14.20 -4.13 -3.28
C LEU A 219 -13.73 -5.53 -3.70
N ALA A 220 -12.52 -5.94 -3.29
CA ALA A 220 -12.03 -7.29 -3.53
C ALA A 220 -12.87 -8.36 -2.82
N CYS A 221 -13.41 -8.07 -1.63
CA CYS A 221 -14.39 -8.91 -0.95
C CYS A 221 -15.81 -8.87 -1.56
N GLY A 222 -16.03 -8.08 -2.61
CA GLY A 222 -17.35 -7.87 -3.22
C GLY A 222 -18.28 -6.98 -2.39
N THR A 223 -17.75 -6.19 -1.47
CA THR A 223 -18.46 -5.16 -0.72
C THR A 223 -18.43 -3.86 -1.53
N LYS A 224 -19.59 -3.24 -1.75
CA LYS A 224 -19.69 -1.99 -2.51
C LYS A 224 -19.01 -0.88 -1.73
N VAL A 225 -18.41 0.09 -2.41
CA VAL A 225 -17.76 1.24 -1.77
C VAL A 225 -18.45 2.53 -2.17
N ILE A 226 -18.76 3.36 -1.17
CA ILE A 226 -19.12 4.76 -1.37
C ILE A 226 -17.84 5.59 -1.22
N ARG A 227 -17.48 6.30 -2.29
CA ARG A 227 -16.24 7.09 -2.37
C ARG A 227 -16.37 8.45 -1.68
N TRP A 228 -15.26 9.18 -1.64
CA TRP A 228 -15.16 10.54 -1.11
C TRP A 228 -16.11 11.56 -1.75
N ASP A 229 -16.62 11.30 -2.95
CA ASP A 229 -17.58 12.13 -3.67
C ASP A 229 -19.02 11.63 -3.54
N GLY A 230 -19.25 10.55 -2.79
CA GLY A 230 -20.57 9.95 -2.59
C GLY A 230 -21.02 9.01 -3.71
N GLU A 231 -20.20 8.79 -4.73
CA GLU A 231 -20.48 7.82 -5.80
C GLU A 231 -20.16 6.39 -5.38
N ILE A 232 -20.91 5.44 -5.94
CA ILE A 232 -20.76 4.01 -5.65
C ILE A 232 -19.84 3.37 -6.69
N ILE A 233 -18.95 2.50 -6.22
CA ILE A 233 -18.22 1.52 -7.02
C ILE A 233 -18.42 0.13 -6.40
N ASP A 234 -18.54 -0.90 -7.22
CA ASP A 234 -18.95 -2.24 -6.78
C ASP A 234 -17.96 -3.36 -7.13
N HIS A 235 -16.86 -3.03 -7.79
CA HIS A 235 -15.80 -3.97 -8.15
C HIS A 235 -14.41 -3.38 -7.94
N LEU A 236 -13.44 -4.25 -7.66
CA LEU A 236 -12.04 -3.87 -7.57
C LEU A 236 -11.55 -3.40 -8.95
N PRO A 237 -11.03 -2.15 -9.11
CA PRO A 237 -10.51 -1.73 -10.40
C PRO A 237 -9.35 -2.61 -10.83
N GLU A 238 -9.32 -2.99 -12.11
CA GLU A 238 -8.30 -3.90 -12.67
C GLU A 238 -6.87 -3.45 -12.37
N GLU A 239 -6.62 -2.13 -12.33
CA GLU A 239 -5.29 -1.59 -12.05
C GLU A 239 -4.76 -1.94 -10.65
N HIS A 240 -5.64 -2.27 -9.70
CA HIS A 240 -5.30 -2.66 -8.33
C HIS A 240 -5.23 -4.18 -8.13
N LYS A 241 -5.59 -4.98 -9.15
CA LYS A 241 -5.33 -6.43 -9.09
C LYS A 241 -3.83 -6.66 -9.03
N PRO A 242 -3.37 -7.52 -8.11
CA PRO A 242 -1.95 -7.64 -7.79
C PRO A 242 -1.12 -8.10 -9.00
N GLU A 243 -1.67 -8.95 -9.88
CA GLU A 243 -1.06 -9.38 -11.14
C GLU A 243 -0.76 -8.19 -12.07
N ASN A 244 -1.67 -7.22 -12.13
CA ASN A 244 -1.50 -6.03 -12.97
C ASN A 244 -0.49 -5.06 -12.37
N VAL A 245 -0.47 -4.91 -11.04
CA VAL A 245 0.50 -4.07 -10.35
C VAL A 245 1.91 -4.64 -10.48
N VAL A 246 2.09 -5.93 -10.19
CA VAL A 246 3.40 -6.58 -10.23
C VAL A 246 3.94 -6.69 -11.65
N ARG A 247 3.09 -6.77 -12.67
CA ARG A 247 3.51 -6.65 -14.07
C ARG A 247 4.18 -5.32 -14.37
N LYS A 248 3.52 -4.20 -14.03
CA LYS A 248 4.11 -2.86 -14.19
C LYS A 248 5.41 -2.72 -13.41
N LEU A 249 5.45 -3.24 -12.19
CA LEU A 249 6.63 -3.18 -11.34
C LEU A 249 7.79 -4.04 -11.88
N TYR A 250 7.49 -5.22 -12.43
CA TYR A 250 8.48 -6.09 -13.05
C TYR A 250 9.16 -5.43 -14.26
N ASP A 251 8.38 -4.76 -15.11
CA ASP A 251 8.91 -4.02 -16.25
C ASP A 251 9.89 -2.92 -15.79
N ILE A 252 9.53 -2.17 -14.74
CA ILE A 252 10.39 -1.16 -14.13
C ILE A 252 11.69 -1.79 -13.61
N TYR A 253 11.59 -2.89 -12.87
CA TYR A 253 12.75 -3.57 -12.32
C TYR A 253 13.70 -4.11 -13.39
N ARG A 254 13.15 -4.66 -14.48
CA ARG A 254 13.95 -5.15 -15.61
C ARG A 254 14.78 -4.03 -16.23
N ILE A 255 14.15 -2.89 -16.54
CA ILE A 255 14.83 -1.72 -17.10
C ILE A 255 15.94 -1.24 -16.17
N MET A 256 15.76 -1.35 -14.85
CA MET A 256 16.77 -0.93 -13.87
C MET A 256 17.99 -1.87 -13.79
N ILE A 257 17.84 -3.15 -14.14
CA ILE A 257 18.93 -4.14 -14.10
C ILE A 257 19.70 -4.18 -15.43
N GLU A 258 19.02 -3.87 -16.53
CA GLU A 258 19.62 -3.83 -17.87
C GLU A 258 20.52 -2.59 -18.12
N LYS A 259 20.48 -1.59 -17.21
CA LYS A 259 21.29 -0.37 -17.24
C LYS A 259 22.57 -0.48 -16.41
#